data_AF-A0A150WF30-F1
#
_entry.id   AF-A0A150WF30-F1
#
_cell.length_a   1.000
_cell.length_b   1.000
_cell.length_c   1.000
_cell.angle_alpha   90.00
_cell.angle_beta   90.00
_cell.angle_gamma   90.00
#
_symmetry.space_group_name_H-M   'P 1'
#
loop_
_entity.id
_entity.type
_entity.pdbx_description
1 polymer ?
#
loop_
_entity_poly.entity_id
_entity_poly.type
_entity_poly.pdbx_seq_one_letter_code
_entity_poly.pdbx_strand_id
1 'polypeptide(L)'
;MIADSLWIRAIQDFDYCEQEVAKRVCKNNSWLYRMLDAVTDLSPGFRMPYAVGGLALTIIISDIDGATKFLEKGVRAYPTDWPILYRAAYHHLYETKDKSRAAELLIKAGNNGAPPWVYSLAGRLYSDAGYLDLAEKLLQQMVDQKLEDQFVNRLRDKINAIKAEQSNKASQ
;
A
#
# COMPACT_ATOMS: atom_id res chain seq x y z
N MET A 1 -8.72 -4.88 27.60
CA MET A 1 -7.68 -5.34 28.53
C MET A 1 -6.82 -6.44 27.95
N ILE A 2 -7.37 -7.58 27.49
CA ILE A 2 -6.55 -8.65 26.89
C ILE A 2 -5.85 -8.19 25.60
N ALA A 3 -6.58 -7.53 24.70
CA ALA A 3 -6.01 -6.96 23.48
C ALA A 3 -4.87 -5.96 23.78
N ASP A 4 -5.02 -5.14 24.81
CA ASP A 4 -4.00 -4.19 25.27
C ASP A 4 -2.74 -4.91 25.77
N SER A 5 -2.89 -5.96 26.58
CA SER A 5 -1.76 -6.77 27.06
C SER A 5 -1.02 -7.47 25.92
N LEU A 6 -1.77 -8.05 24.97
CA LEU A 6 -1.19 -8.66 23.77
C LEU A 6 -0.48 -7.63 22.89
N TRP A 7 -1.02 -6.42 22.78
CA TRP A 7 -0.40 -5.34 22.02
C TRP A 7 0.91 -4.87 22.65
N ILE A 8 0.94 -4.68 23.98
CA ILE A 8 2.18 -4.34 24.69
C ILE A 8 3.23 -5.44 24.46
N ARG A 9 2.83 -6.72 24.54
CA ARG A 9 3.74 -7.83 24.27
C ARG A 9 4.24 -7.83 22.82
N ALA A 10 3.37 -7.58 21.85
CA ALA A 10 3.74 -7.47 20.45
C ALA A 10 4.75 -6.34 20.19
N ILE A 11 4.61 -5.19 20.87
CA ILE A 11 5.59 -4.08 20.78
C ILE A 11 6.95 -4.48 21.38
N GLN A 12 6.95 -5.20 22.50
CA GLN A 12 8.21 -5.64 23.13
C GLN A 12 8.99 -6.61 22.26
N ASP A 13 8.28 -7.41 21.46
CA ASP A 13 8.83 -8.45 20.59
C ASP A 13 8.64 -8.08 19.09
N PHE A 14 8.67 -6.79 18.75
CA PHE A 14 8.28 -6.30 17.41
C PHE A 14 9.26 -6.68 16.30
N ASP A 15 10.49 -7.02 16.66
CA ASP A 15 11.54 -7.55 15.80
C ASP A 15 11.75 -9.06 15.96
N TYR A 16 10.95 -9.71 16.82
CA TYR A 16 11.10 -11.14 17.08
C TYR A 16 10.65 -11.96 15.87
N CYS A 17 11.56 -12.80 15.40
CA CYS A 17 11.29 -13.84 14.42
C CYS A 17 11.58 -15.22 15.01
N GLU A 18 10.55 -16.07 15.06
CA GLU A 18 10.68 -17.44 15.59
C GLU A 18 11.54 -18.35 14.71
N GLN A 19 11.49 -18.16 13.40
CA GLN A 19 12.18 -18.96 12.39
C GLN A 19 12.64 -18.06 11.25
N GLU A 20 13.92 -17.72 11.24
CA GLU A 20 14.55 -17.01 10.12
C GLU A 20 14.86 -17.99 8.98
N VAL A 21 14.43 -17.65 7.77
CA VAL A 21 14.75 -18.40 6.54
C VAL A 21 15.91 -17.75 5.76
N ALA A 22 16.17 -16.48 6.02
CA ALA A 22 17.35 -15.74 5.60
C ALA A 22 17.56 -14.56 6.57
N LYS A 23 18.68 -13.83 6.43
CA LYS A 23 18.98 -12.67 7.28
C LYS A 23 17.84 -11.66 7.22
N ARG A 24 17.17 -11.43 8.36
CA ARG A 24 15.99 -10.55 8.51
C ARG A 24 14.77 -10.96 7.67
N VAL A 25 14.67 -12.23 7.29
CA VAL A 25 13.50 -12.78 6.60
C VAL A 25 12.91 -13.88 7.46
N CYS A 26 11.74 -13.60 8.01
CA CYS A 26 11.00 -14.53 8.83
C CYS A 26 10.18 -15.47 7.98
N LYS A 27 9.97 -16.68 8.50
CA LYS A 27 9.00 -17.60 7.93
C LYS A 27 7.60 -16.99 7.97
N ASN A 28 6.85 -17.24 6.90
CA ASN A 28 5.50 -16.75 6.70
C ASN A 28 4.55 -17.09 7.85
N ASN A 29 3.71 -16.12 8.24
CA ASN A 29 2.79 -16.20 9.38
C ASN A 29 3.52 -16.32 10.73
N SER A 30 4.53 -15.47 10.92
CA SER A 30 5.35 -15.36 12.11
C SER A 30 4.53 -15.19 13.40
N TRP A 31 5.20 -15.37 14.55
CA TRP A 31 4.63 -15.05 15.85
C TRP A 31 4.02 -13.64 15.89
N LEU A 32 4.74 -12.64 15.35
CA LEU A 32 4.27 -11.26 15.35
C LEU A 32 2.97 -11.11 14.54
N TYR A 33 2.87 -11.77 13.38
CA TYR A 33 1.62 -11.78 12.60
C TYR A 33 0.47 -12.33 13.42
N ARG A 34 0.65 -13.49 14.07
CA ARG A 34 -0.40 -14.13 14.87
C ARG A 34 -0.82 -13.27 16.07
N MET A 35 0.12 -12.56 16.68
CA MET A 35 -0.17 -11.62 17.77
C MET A 35 -0.97 -10.42 17.29
N LEU A 36 -0.55 -9.78 16.19
CA LEU A 36 -1.27 -8.66 15.60
C LEU A 36 -2.68 -9.07 15.15
N ASP A 37 -2.82 -10.26 14.56
CA ASP A 37 -4.10 -10.83 14.14
C ASP A 37 -5.03 -11.03 15.35
N ALA A 38 -4.52 -11.65 16.42
CA ALA A 38 -5.28 -11.84 17.66
C ALA A 38 -5.68 -10.53 18.35
N VAL A 39 -4.77 -9.55 18.44
CA VAL A 39 -5.06 -8.21 19.00
C VAL A 39 -6.22 -7.56 18.25
N THR A 40 -6.17 -7.63 16.92
CA THR A 40 -7.16 -6.97 16.05
C THR A 40 -8.48 -7.74 15.94
N ASP A 41 -8.49 -9.06 16.15
CA ASP A 41 -9.72 -9.84 16.30
C ASP A 41 -10.42 -9.54 17.62
N LEU A 42 -9.65 -9.43 18.72
CA LEU A 42 -10.19 -9.12 20.04
C LEU A 42 -10.67 -7.67 20.15
N SER A 43 -10.07 -6.74 19.40
CA SER A 43 -10.46 -5.33 19.39
C SER A 43 -10.36 -4.73 17.98
N PRO A 44 -11.37 -4.94 17.12
CA PRO A 44 -11.36 -4.43 15.73
C PRO A 44 -11.29 -2.90 15.64
N GLY A 45 -11.81 -2.19 16.65
CA GLY A 45 -11.73 -0.74 16.77
C GLY A 45 -10.35 -0.22 17.21
N PHE A 46 -9.40 -1.10 17.53
CA PHE A 46 -8.07 -0.69 17.94
C PHE A 46 -7.21 -0.37 16.72
N ARG A 47 -7.32 0.87 16.23
CA ARG A 47 -6.66 1.33 15.00
C ARG A 47 -5.13 1.17 15.00
N MET A 48 -4.48 1.38 16.15
CA MET A 48 -3.01 1.46 16.22
C MET A 48 -2.30 0.21 15.68
N PRO A 49 -2.65 -1.02 16.12
CA PRO A 49 -2.15 -2.25 15.51
C PRO A 49 -2.24 -2.28 13.98
N TYR A 50 -3.38 -1.90 13.39
CA TYR A 50 -3.53 -1.85 11.93
C TYR A 50 -2.64 -0.79 11.28
N ALA A 51 -2.50 0.37 11.93
CA ALA A 51 -1.75 1.49 11.39
C ALA A 51 -0.24 1.24 11.31
N VAL A 52 0.34 0.49 12.26
CA VAL A 52 1.80 0.30 12.35
C VAL A 52 2.26 -1.16 12.31
N GLY A 53 1.43 -2.13 12.71
CA GLY A 53 1.81 -3.54 12.82
C GLY A 53 2.27 -4.15 11.49
N GLY A 54 1.59 -3.81 10.40
CA GLY A 54 1.97 -4.27 9.07
C GLY A 54 3.35 -3.79 8.62
N LEU A 55 3.82 -2.64 9.11
CA LEU A 55 5.15 -2.14 8.81
C LEU A 55 6.26 -2.97 9.47
N ALA A 56 6.03 -3.49 10.67
CA ALA A 56 6.99 -4.40 11.30
C ALA A 56 7.10 -5.72 10.55
N LEU A 57 5.95 -6.29 10.18
CA LEU A 57 5.91 -7.51 9.37
C LEU A 57 6.64 -7.30 8.03
N THR A 58 6.41 -6.18 7.35
CA THR A 58 6.98 -5.94 6.01
C THR A 58 8.44 -5.49 6.02
N ILE A 59 8.87 -4.63 6.96
CA ILE A 59 10.18 -3.97 6.92
C ILE A 59 11.17 -4.54 7.94
N ILE A 60 10.70 -4.91 9.13
CA ILE A 60 11.59 -5.28 10.24
C ILE A 60 12.00 -6.75 10.13
N ILE A 61 11.01 -7.64 9.99
CA ILE A 61 11.23 -9.09 9.97
C ILE A 61 10.93 -9.74 8.61
N SER A 62 10.46 -8.96 7.64
CA SER A 62 10.10 -9.40 6.28
C SER A 62 9.28 -10.71 6.22
N ASP A 63 8.27 -10.84 7.09
CA ASP A 63 7.19 -11.82 6.96
C ASP A 63 6.22 -11.33 5.88
N ILE A 64 6.56 -11.57 4.61
CA ILE A 64 5.85 -10.99 3.46
C ILE A 64 4.38 -11.46 3.44
N ASP A 65 4.12 -12.76 3.58
CA ASP A 65 2.76 -13.29 3.57
C ASP A 65 1.92 -12.79 4.75
N GLY A 66 2.52 -12.77 5.96
CA GLY A 66 1.85 -12.24 7.15
C GLY A 66 1.54 -10.75 7.01
N ALA A 67 2.48 -9.98 6.46
CA ALA A 67 2.28 -8.57 6.14
C ALA A 67 1.14 -8.38 5.12
N THR A 68 1.11 -9.14 4.02
CA THR A 68 0.03 -9.08 3.02
C THR A 68 -1.32 -9.31 3.69
N LYS A 69 -1.47 -10.40 4.46
CA LYS A 69 -2.73 -10.75 5.12
C LYS A 69 -3.17 -9.66 6.10
N PHE A 70 -2.25 -9.19 6.93
CA PHE A 70 -2.54 -8.21 7.98
C PHE A 70 -2.85 -6.82 7.41
N LEU A 71 -2.08 -6.34 6.43
CA LEU A 71 -2.34 -5.05 5.77
C LEU A 71 -3.68 -5.07 5.03
N GLU A 72 -4.01 -6.16 4.33
CA GLU A 72 -5.32 -6.32 3.70
C GLU A 72 -6.46 -6.37 4.72
N LYS A 73 -6.24 -6.97 5.90
CA LYS A 73 -7.19 -6.88 7.03
C LYS A 73 -7.37 -5.42 7.48
N GLY A 74 -6.28 -4.66 7.57
CA GLY A 74 -6.32 -3.23 7.88
C GLY A 74 -7.07 -2.39 6.86
N VAL A 75 -6.87 -2.65 5.56
CA VAL A 75 -7.61 -1.99 4.47
C VAL A 75 -9.12 -2.25 4.59
N ARG A 76 -9.54 -3.47 4.95
CA ARG A 76 -10.96 -3.78 5.17
C ARG A 76 -11.53 -3.11 6.41
N ALA A 77 -10.77 -3.06 7.50
CA ALA A 77 -11.23 -2.46 8.76
C ALA A 77 -11.27 -0.92 8.72
N TYR A 78 -10.34 -0.30 7.99
CA TYR A 78 -10.19 1.15 7.89
C TYR A 78 -10.09 1.61 6.41
N PRO A 79 -11.15 1.46 5.61
CA PRO A 79 -11.10 1.66 4.16
C PRO A 79 -10.91 3.11 3.72
N THR A 80 -11.06 4.08 4.63
CA THR A 80 -10.87 5.51 4.40
C THR A 80 -9.63 6.06 5.11
N ASP A 81 -8.87 5.23 5.81
CA ASP A 81 -7.67 5.68 6.52
C ASP A 81 -6.48 5.72 5.56
N TRP A 82 -6.22 6.89 4.98
CA TRP A 82 -5.18 7.03 3.97
C TRP A 82 -3.79 6.56 4.42
N PRO A 83 -3.35 6.71 5.70
CA PRO A 83 -2.08 6.14 6.14
C PRO A 83 -2.03 4.61 6.06
N ILE A 84 -3.11 3.91 6.46
CA ILE A 84 -3.21 2.45 6.32
C ILE A 84 -3.19 2.04 4.85
N LEU A 85 -4.00 2.71 4.01
CA LEU A 85 -4.05 2.46 2.56
C LEU A 85 -2.68 2.65 1.91
N TYR A 86 -1.97 3.73 2.25
CA TYR A 86 -0.64 4.03 1.71
C TYR A 86 0.39 2.97 2.11
N ARG A 87 0.37 2.51 3.37
CA ARG A 87 1.29 1.46 3.84
C ARG A 87 1.01 0.10 3.19
N ALA A 88 -0.26 -0.23 2.96
CA ALA A 88 -0.65 -1.40 2.18
C ALA A 88 -0.16 -1.27 0.72
N ALA A 89 -0.29 -0.10 0.10
CA ALA A 89 0.23 0.15 -1.23
C ALA A 89 1.75 -0.01 -1.31
N TYR A 90 2.48 0.49 -0.31
CA TYR A 90 3.93 0.33 -0.19
C TYR A 90 4.30 -1.16 -0.19
N HIS A 91 3.64 -1.96 0.65
CA HIS A 91 3.90 -3.40 0.73
C HIS A 91 3.68 -4.10 -0.61
N HIS A 92 2.57 -3.81 -1.30
CA HIS A 92 2.32 -4.39 -2.62
C HIS A 92 3.32 -3.94 -3.68
N LEU A 93 3.73 -2.68 -3.65
CA LEU A 93 4.72 -2.14 -4.58
C LEU A 93 6.09 -2.80 -4.40
N TYR A 94 6.56 -2.90 -3.15
CA TYR A 94 7.93 -3.27 -2.85
C TYR A 94 8.13 -4.75 -2.53
N GLU A 95 7.20 -5.39 -1.83
CA GLU A 95 7.37 -6.79 -1.44
C GLU A 95 6.73 -7.75 -2.44
N THR A 96 5.43 -7.58 -2.73
CA THR A 96 4.71 -8.51 -3.62
C THR A 96 4.86 -8.16 -5.11
N LYS A 97 5.44 -6.99 -5.42
CA LYS A 97 5.59 -6.44 -6.78
C LYS A 97 4.27 -6.30 -7.55
N ASP A 98 3.14 -6.22 -6.84
CA ASP A 98 1.82 -6.02 -7.43
C ASP A 98 1.57 -4.52 -7.62
N LYS A 99 2.08 -4.01 -8.75
CA LYS A 99 1.94 -2.60 -9.13
C LYS A 99 0.48 -2.18 -9.30
N SER A 100 -0.38 -3.08 -9.78
CA SER A 100 -1.80 -2.81 -10.01
C SER A 100 -2.52 -2.58 -8.68
N ARG A 101 -2.33 -3.51 -7.72
CA ARG A 101 -2.91 -3.39 -6.38
C ARG A 101 -2.37 -2.17 -5.64
N ALA A 102 -1.07 -1.91 -5.76
CA ALA A 102 -0.46 -0.71 -5.19
C ALA A 102 -1.09 0.58 -5.75
N ALA A 103 -1.32 0.65 -7.08
CA ALA A 103 -1.97 1.78 -7.72
C ALA A 103 -3.40 2.00 -7.20
N GLU A 104 -4.21 0.93 -7.10
CA GLU A 104 -5.57 1.00 -6.55
C GLU A 104 -5.59 1.60 -5.13
N LEU A 105 -4.70 1.12 -4.27
CA LEU A 105 -4.60 1.56 -2.88
C LEU A 105 -4.12 3.01 -2.77
N LEU A 106 -3.18 3.44 -3.63
CA LEU A 106 -2.73 4.84 -3.71
C LEU A 106 -3.86 5.79 -4.15
N ILE A 107 -4.68 5.38 -5.13
CA ILE A 107 -5.84 6.16 -5.56
C ILE A 107 -6.84 6.29 -4.41
N LYS A 108 -7.13 5.18 -3.72
CA LYS A 108 -7.99 5.21 -2.53
C LYS A 108 -7.40 6.12 -1.44
N ALA A 109 -6.09 6.07 -1.21
CA ALA A 109 -5.44 6.93 -0.23
C ALA A 109 -5.58 8.41 -0.61
N GLY A 110 -5.35 8.76 -1.88
CA GLY A 110 -5.54 10.12 -2.41
C GLY A 110 -6.97 10.61 -2.21
N ASN A 111 -7.96 9.77 -2.54
CA ASN A 111 -9.38 10.10 -2.37
C ASN A 111 -9.78 10.36 -0.92
N ASN A 112 -8.96 9.88 0.04
CA ASN A 112 -9.18 10.02 1.47
C ASN A 112 -8.15 10.95 2.15
N GLY A 113 -7.56 11.87 1.40
CA GLY A 113 -6.76 12.97 1.96
C GLY A 113 -5.25 12.74 1.98
N ALA A 114 -4.72 11.69 1.33
CA ALA A 114 -3.28 11.62 1.07
C ALA A 114 -2.84 12.74 0.10
N PRO A 115 -1.58 13.18 0.16
CA PRO A 115 -1.11 14.27 -0.69
C PRO A 115 -1.21 13.95 -2.20
N PRO A 116 -1.48 14.93 -3.08
CA PRO A 116 -1.82 14.68 -4.49
C PRO A 116 -0.81 13.85 -5.30
N TRP A 117 0.47 13.84 -4.90
CA TRP A 117 1.50 13.09 -5.59
C TRP A 117 1.21 11.57 -5.68
N VAL A 118 0.39 11.02 -4.78
CA VAL A 118 0.03 9.59 -4.80
C VAL A 118 -0.70 9.19 -6.08
N TYR A 119 -1.49 10.09 -6.68
CA TYR A 119 -2.14 9.82 -7.96
C TYR A 119 -1.15 9.77 -9.12
N SER A 120 -0.14 10.65 -9.08
CA SER A 120 0.94 10.65 -10.07
C SER A 120 1.79 9.38 -9.99
N LEU A 121 1.98 8.84 -8.78
CA LEU A 121 2.61 7.53 -8.58
C LEU A 121 1.70 6.40 -9.08
N ALA A 122 0.42 6.39 -8.71
CA ALA A 122 -0.55 5.38 -9.15
C ALA A 122 -0.65 5.30 -10.68
N GLY A 123 -0.71 6.44 -11.38
CA GLY A 123 -0.71 6.48 -12.84
C GLY A 123 0.55 5.87 -13.45
N ARG A 124 1.73 6.11 -12.86
CA ARG A 124 2.97 5.43 -13.28
C ARG A 124 2.87 3.92 -13.07
N LEU A 125 2.38 3.48 -11.91
CA LEU A 125 2.27 2.05 -11.60
C LEU A 125 1.29 1.32 -12.53
N TYR A 126 0.18 1.94 -12.92
CA TYR A 126 -0.70 1.38 -13.94
C TYR A 126 -0.04 1.32 -15.31
N SER A 127 0.68 2.37 -15.72
CA SER A 127 1.43 2.37 -16.98
C SER A 127 2.46 1.25 -17.02
N ASP A 128 3.25 1.12 -15.96
CA ASP A 128 4.24 0.06 -15.76
C ASP A 128 3.64 -1.36 -15.77
N ALA A 129 2.37 -1.49 -15.37
CA ALA A 129 1.64 -2.75 -15.36
C ALA A 129 0.87 -3.01 -16.67
N GLY A 130 1.00 -2.13 -17.67
CA GLY A 130 0.37 -2.25 -18.97
C GLY A 130 -1.06 -1.69 -19.06
N TYR A 131 -1.60 -1.14 -17.96
CA TYR A 131 -2.94 -0.54 -17.92
C TYR A 131 -2.91 0.93 -18.35
N LEU A 132 -2.48 1.18 -19.59
CA LEU A 132 -2.29 2.54 -20.14
C LEU A 132 -3.58 3.37 -20.09
N ASP A 133 -4.73 2.77 -20.42
CA ASP A 133 -6.04 3.46 -20.39
C ASP A 133 -6.44 3.88 -18.97
N LEU A 134 -6.16 3.04 -17.96
CA LEU A 134 -6.43 3.39 -16.56
C LEU A 134 -5.49 4.49 -16.08
N ALA A 135 -4.21 4.43 -16.49
CA ALA A 135 -3.24 5.46 -16.19
C ALA A 135 -3.64 6.82 -16.79
N GLU A 136 -4.01 6.85 -18.07
CA GLU A 136 -4.44 8.07 -18.75
C GLU A 136 -5.69 8.66 -18.09
N LYS A 137 -6.76 7.86 -17.91
CA LYS A 137 -8.02 8.31 -17.32
C LYS A 137 -7.81 8.88 -15.92
N LEU A 138 -7.01 8.21 -15.09
CA LEU A 138 -6.68 8.69 -13.75
C LEU A 138 -5.99 10.05 -13.79
N LEU A 139 -4.93 10.18 -14.60
CA LEU A 139 -4.16 11.42 -14.67
C LEU A 139 -4.98 12.56 -15.26
N GLN A 140 -5.84 12.28 -16.25
CA GLN A 140 -6.75 13.26 -16.83
C GLN A 140 -7.75 13.77 -15.79
N GLN A 141 -8.37 12.86 -15.02
CA GLN A 141 -9.26 13.24 -13.93
C GLN A 141 -8.58 14.17 -12.92
N MET A 142 -7.30 13.97 -12.63
CA MET A 142 -6.54 14.85 -11.72
C MET A 142 -6.20 16.22 -12.33
N VAL A 143 -5.97 16.29 -13.65
CA VAL A 143 -5.82 17.58 -14.36
C VAL A 143 -7.10 18.40 -14.24
N ASP A 144 -8.26 17.76 -14.32
CA ASP A 144 -9.56 18.42 -14.31
C ASP A 144 -9.94 18.97 -12.91
N GLN A 145 -9.28 18.50 -11.84
CA GLN A 145 -9.51 18.91 -10.45
C GLN A 145 -8.91 20.28 -10.08
N LYS A 146 -8.34 21.03 -11.03
CA LYS A 146 -7.77 22.38 -10.82
C LYS A 146 -6.75 22.47 -9.67
N LEU A 147 -5.89 21.45 -9.58
CA LEU A 147 -4.73 21.47 -8.68
C LEU A 147 -3.69 22.51 -9.15
N GLU A 148 -2.68 22.79 -8.33
CA GLU A 148 -1.61 23.74 -8.66
C GLU A 148 -1.01 23.52 -10.07
N ASP A 149 -0.79 24.62 -10.79
CA ASP A 149 -0.37 24.60 -12.20
C ASP A 149 0.89 23.75 -12.46
N GLN A 150 1.86 23.77 -11.54
CA GLN A 150 3.07 22.95 -11.67
C GLN A 150 2.79 21.45 -11.58
N PHE A 151 1.87 21.04 -10.69
CA PHE A 151 1.48 19.64 -10.58
C PHE A 151 0.74 19.21 -11.84
N VAL A 152 -0.23 20.01 -12.29
CA VAL A 152 -1.03 19.76 -13.50
C VAL A 152 -0.14 19.61 -14.74
N ASN A 153 0.87 20.47 -14.91
CA ASN A 153 1.78 20.37 -16.05
C ASN A 153 2.55 19.04 -16.06
N ARG A 154 3.04 18.57 -14.89
CA ARG A 154 3.69 17.25 -14.80
C ARG A 154 2.76 16.09 -15.13
N LEU A 155 1.46 16.21 -14.84
CA LEU A 155 0.49 15.18 -15.22
C LEU A 155 0.25 15.17 -16.73
N ARG A 156 0.17 16.35 -17.37
CA ARG A 156 0.03 16.47 -18.83
C ARG A 156 1.20 15.85 -19.57
N ASP A 157 2.44 16.08 -19.10
CA ASP A 157 3.63 15.46 -19.69
C ASP A 157 3.54 13.92 -19.67
N LYS A 158 3.07 13.35 -18.55
CA LYS A 158 2.85 11.91 -18.42
C LYS A 158 1.75 11.39 -19.32
N ILE A 159 0.62 12.09 -19.43
CA ILE A 159 -0.48 11.74 -20.33
C ILE A 159 0.01 11.67 -21.78
N ASN A 160 0.80 12.67 -22.21
CA ASN A 160 1.36 12.70 -23.56
C ASN A 160 2.31 11.52 -23.81
N ALA A 161 3.14 11.15 -22.83
CA ALA A 161 4.01 9.98 -22.94
C ALA A 161 3.20 8.67 -23.08
N ILE A 162 2.13 8.50 -22.30
CA ILE A 162 1.23 7.34 -22.39
C ILE A 162 0.56 7.25 -23.77
N LYS A 163 0.07 8.38 -24.30
CA LYS A 163 -0.55 8.43 -25.64
C LYS A 163 0.41 8.05 -26.76
N ALA A 164 1.66 8.51 -26.67
CA ALA A 164 2.71 8.14 -27.60
C ALA A 164 2.98 6.62 -27.56
N GLU A 165 3.01 6.03 -26.36
CA GLU A 165 3.18 4.58 -26.20
C GLU A 165 2.00 3.77 -26.80
N GLN A 166 0.76 4.20 -26.56
CA GLN A 166 -0.44 3.58 -27.16
C GLN A 166 -0.40 3.64 -28.69
N SER A 167 -0.03 4.78 -29.26
CA SER A 167 0.02 5.00 -30.71
C SER A 167 1.08 4.10 -31.38
N ASN A 168 2.23 3.90 -30.72
CA ASN A 168 3.28 3.02 -31.20
C ASN A 168 2.85 1.54 -31.18
N LYS A 169 2.10 1.11 -30.16
CA LYS A 169 1.57 -0.26 -30.06
C LYS A 169 0.47 -0.55 -31.09
N ALA A 170 -0.32 0.45 -31.48
CA ALA A 170 -1.39 0.29 -32.48
C ALA A 170 -0.87 0.22 -33.93
N SER A 171 0.39 0.60 -34.16
CA SER A 171 1.04 0.61 -35.48
C SER A 171 1.89 -0.64 -35.77
N GLN A 172 1.95 -1.60 -34.84
CA GLN A 172 2.61 -2.90 -34.96
C GLN A 172 1.57 -4.01 -35.11
#